data_AF-A0A1F8E001-F1
#
_entry.id   AF-A0A1F8E001-F1
#
_cell.length_a   1.000
_cell.length_b   1.000
_cell.length_c   1.000
_cell.angle_alpha   90.00
_cell.angle_beta   90.00
_cell.angle_gamma   90.00
#
_symmetry.space_group_name_H-M   'P 1'
#
loop_
_entity.id
_entity.type
_entity.pdbx_description
1 polymer ?
#
loop_
_entity_poly.entity_id
_entity_poly.type
_entity_poly.pdbx_seq_one_letter_code
_entity_poly.pdbx_strand_id
1 'polypeptide(L)'
;MDPKKYSMRALAIALAIIFVLSGGIWYVRTDIKTRTNEIGQMRFDMQNREMSVAALARLQSDAEKAKRYLPYVEQMRTTREQLLGFSTDIGFLARQAGFSGTPKFKETVAPQAGDLLKTNFSLTLEGRSEAANLGTFFELVEKSAYIVRFESISVSRAAAAISVSMEGYVISFK
;
A
#
# COMPACT_ATOMS: atom_id res chain seq x y z
N MET A 1 55.74 -73.68 31.71
CA MET A 1 55.21 -72.31 31.57
C MET A 1 54.28 -72.32 30.36
N ASP A 2 52.96 -72.17 30.58
CA ASP A 2 51.96 -72.35 29.52
C ASP A 2 51.91 -71.16 28.54
N PRO A 3 52.28 -71.34 27.26
CA PRO A 3 52.32 -70.27 26.27
C PRO A 3 50.93 -69.70 25.93
N LYS A 4 49.85 -70.46 26.18
CA LYS A 4 48.46 -70.05 25.93
C LYS A 4 47.98 -68.90 26.83
N LYS A 5 48.52 -68.78 28.05
CA LYS A 5 48.08 -67.75 29.01
C LYS A 5 48.69 -66.37 28.71
N TYR A 6 49.87 -66.33 28.07
CA TYR A 6 50.53 -65.08 27.69
C TYR A 6 49.94 -64.48 26.41
N SER A 7 49.65 -65.30 25.40
CA SER A 7 49.01 -64.84 24.15
C SER A 7 47.60 -64.29 24.39
N MET A 8 46.84 -64.89 25.30
CA MET A 8 45.48 -64.44 25.63
C MET A 8 45.47 -63.07 26.36
N ARG A 9 46.48 -62.79 27.20
CA ARG A 9 46.65 -61.48 27.85
C ARG A 9 47.09 -60.39 26.87
N ALA A 10 48.01 -60.71 25.96
CA ALA A 10 48.46 -59.77 24.93
C ALA A 10 47.32 -59.40 23.95
N LEU A 11 46.48 -60.37 23.57
CA LEU A 11 45.30 -60.14 22.73
C LEU A 11 44.28 -59.21 23.41
N ALA A 12 44.06 -59.38 24.72
CA ALA A 12 43.14 -58.54 25.49
C ALA A 12 43.62 -57.08 25.56
N ILE A 13 44.93 -56.84 25.74
CA ILE A 13 45.51 -55.49 25.77
C ILE A 13 45.39 -54.83 24.38
N ALA A 14 45.67 -55.57 23.30
CA ALA A 14 45.54 -55.05 21.95
C ALA A 14 44.09 -54.65 21.61
N LEU A 15 43.11 -55.47 22.01
CA LEU A 15 41.69 -55.17 21.85
C LEU A 15 41.26 -53.94 22.66
N ALA A 16 41.77 -53.77 23.88
CA ALA A 16 41.48 -52.60 24.70
C ALA A 16 41.98 -51.30 24.04
N ILE A 17 43.19 -51.31 23.48
CA ILE A 17 43.76 -50.15 22.78
C ILE A 17 42.91 -49.78 21.55
N ILE A 18 42.49 -50.76 20.76
CA ILE A 18 41.61 -50.55 19.59
C ILE A 18 40.27 -49.94 20.03
N PHE A 19 39.72 -50.40 21.14
CA PHE A 19 38.45 -49.90 21.67
C PHE A 19 38.57 -48.44 22.13
N VAL A 20 39.65 -48.09 22.83
CA VAL A 20 39.94 -46.70 23.25
C VAL A 20 40.12 -45.77 22.05
N LEU A 21 40.88 -46.19 21.03
CA LEU A 21 41.07 -45.41 19.80
C LEU A 21 39.76 -45.21 19.04
N SER A 22 38.95 -46.25 18.92
CA SER A 22 37.65 -46.19 18.24
C SER A 22 36.67 -45.27 18.96
N GLY A 23 36.66 -45.32 20.30
CA GLY A 23 35.87 -44.42 21.14
C GLY A 23 36.29 -42.95 20.98
N GLY A 24 37.59 -42.68 20.93
CA GLY A 24 38.12 -41.34 20.69
C GLY A 24 37.72 -40.77 19.33
N ILE A 25 37.84 -41.57 18.27
CA ILE A 25 37.41 -41.19 16.91
C ILE A 25 35.90 -40.92 16.87
N TRP A 26 35.10 -41.74 17.53
CA TRP A 26 33.65 -41.57 17.58
C TRP A 26 33.24 -40.30 18.34
N TYR A 27 33.90 -40.01 19.46
CA TYR A 27 33.67 -38.79 20.25
C TYR A 27 33.97 -37.53 19.43
N VAL A 28 35.14 -37.44 18.80
CA VAL A 28 35.55 -36.30 17.97
C VAL A 28 34.61 -36.12 16.79
N ARG A 29 34.19 -37.22 16.13
CA ARG A 29 33.23 -37.16 15.02
C ARG A 29 31.88 -36.60 15.46
N THR A 30 31.45 -36.91 16.69
CA THR A 30 30.18 -36.43 17.23
C THR A 30 30.27 -34.95 17.59
N ASP A 31 31.36 -34.50 18.22
CA ASP A 31 31.58 -33.09 18.56
C ASP A 31 31.65 -32.20 17.30
N ILE A 32 32.36 -32.65 16.26
CA ILE A 32 32.44 -31.93 14.97
C ILE A 32 31.07 -31.80 14.32
N LYS A 33 30.24 -32.86 14.33
CA LYS A 33 28.89 -32.81 13.76
C LYS A 33 28.01 -31.80 14.48
N THR A 34 28.04 -31.78 15.82
CA THR A 34 27.25 -30.84 16.63
C THR A 34 27.65 -29.39 16.33
N ARG A 35 28.95 -29.09 16.37
CA ARG A 35 29.46 -27.73 16.07
C ARG A 35 29.16 -27.30 14.64
N THR A 36 29.23 -28.22 13.67
CA THR A 36 28.91 -27.91 12.27
C THR A 36 27.43 -27.58 12.09
N ASN A 37 26.53 -28.28 12.79
CA ASN A 37 25.09 -27.98 12.78
C ASN A 37 24.77 -26.64 13.44
N GLU A 38 25.41 -26.32 14.57
CA GLU A 38 25.27 -25.02 15.24
C GLU A 38 25.71 -23.87 14.34
N ILE A 39 26.84 -24.01 13.64
CA ILE A 39 27.30 -23.01 12.66
C ILE A 39 26.30 -22.87 11.50
N GLY A 40 25.71 -23.98 11.04
CA GLY A 40 24.66 -23.96 10.02
C GLY A 40 23.43 -23.17 10.47
N GLN A 41 22.95 -23.41 11.69
CA GLN A 41 21.81 -22.69 12.26
C GLN A 41 22.11 -21.21 12.47
N MET A 42 23.28 -20.87 13.01
CA MET A 42 23.69 -19.47 13.18
C MET A 42 23.74 -18.71 11.85
N ARG A 43 24.24 -19.33 10.77
CA ARG A 43 24.24 -18.71 9.44
C ARG A 43 22.82 -18.49 8.90
N PHE A 44 21.92 -19.45 9.11
CA PHE A 44 20.53 -19.32 8.72
C PHE A 44 19.83 -18.19 9.48
N ASP A 45 20.05 -18.08 10.79
CA ASP A 45 19.50 -17.01 11.61
C ASP A 45 20.06 -15.63 11.23
N MET A 46 21.36 -15.54 10.92
CA MET A 46 21.98 -14.31 10.41
C MET A 46 21.34 -13.88 9.08
N GLN A 47 21.14 -14.82 8.16
CA GLN A 47 20.50 -14.53 6.87
C GLN A 47 19.05 -14.04 7.04
N ASN A 48 18.28 -14.64 7.94
CA ASN A 48 16.92 -14.18 8.25
C ASN A 48 16.89 -12.78 8.86
N ARG A 49 17.85 -12.46 9.73
CA ARG A 49 17.99 -11.13 10.32
C ARG A 49 18.36 -10.08 9.28
N GLU A 50 19.30 -10.38 8.39
CA GLU A 50 19.67 -9.51 7.28
C GLU A 50 18.47 -9.20 6.37
N MET A 51 17.68 -10.22 6.01
CA MET A 51 16.46 -10.03 5.22
C MET A 51 15.45 -9.12 5.91
N SER A 52 15.28 -9.28 7.23
CA SER A 52 14.36 -8.47 8.04
C SER A 52 14.84 -7.01 8.14
N VAL A 53 16.15 -6.80 8.33
CA VAL A 53 16.76 -5.46 8.36
C VAL A 53 16.67 -4.78 7.00
N ALA A 54 16.92 -5.52 5.91
CA ALA A 54 16.78 -5.00 4.55
C ALA A 54 15.32 -4.62 4.23
N ALA A 55 14.35 -5.42 4.67
CA ALA A 55 12.93 -5.10 4.53
C ALA A 55 12.56 -3.84 5.32
N LEU A 56 13.03 -3.72 6.57
CA LEU A 56 12.80 -2.53 7.39
C LEU A 56 13.42 -1.27 6.77
N ALA A 57 14.64 -1.35 6.26
CA ALA A 57 15.31 -0.24 5.59
C ALA A 57 14.55 0.20 4.33
N ARG A 58 14.01 -0.75 3.54
CA ARG A 58 13.14 -0.44 2.40
C ARG A 58 11.86 0.26 2.84
N LEU A 59 11.17 -0.26 3.86
CA LEU A 59 9.96 0.36 4.40
C LEU A 59 10.21 1.77 4.93
N GLN A 60 11.34 2.00 5.62
CA GLN A 60 11.72 3.34 6.08
C GLN A 60 11.99 4.29 4.91
N SER A 61 12.73 3.85 3.89
CA SER A 61 12.97 4.62 2.67
C SER A 61 11.65 4.98 1.97
N ASP A 62 10.74 4.02 1.82
CA ASP A 62 9.47 4.25 1.14
C ASP A 62 8.53 5.13 1.97
N ALA A 63 8.56 5.01 3.30
CA ALA A 63 7.88 5.94 4.20
C ALA A 63 8.42 7.37 4.08
N GLU A 64 9.74 7.56 3.96
CA GLU A 64 10.33 8.88 3.71
C GLU A 64 9.97 9.46 2.34
N LYS A 65 9.90 8.62 1.31
CA LYS A 65 9.38 9.04 0.00
C LYS A 65 7.92 9.44 0.10
N ALA A 66 7.07 8.64 0.76
CA ALA A 66 5.66 8.95 0.97
C ALA A 66 5.46 10.25 1.78
N LYS A 67 6.30 10.50 2.80
CA LYS A 67 6.27 11.75 3.58
C LYS A 67 6.51 13.00 2.72
N ARG A 68 7.31 12.92 1.65
CA ARG A 68 7.51 14.05 0.73
C ARG A 68 6.24 14.40 -0.05
N TYR A 69 5.33 13.46 -0.22
CA TYR A 69 4.04 13.67 -0.88
C TYR A 69 2.92 14.08 0.09
N LEU A 70 3.10 13.92 1.41
CA LEU A 70 2.15 14.37 2.43
C LEU A 70 1.70 15.83 2.25
N PRO A 71 2.59 16.83 2.08
CA PRO A 71 2.13 18.22 1.94
C PRO A 71 1.26 18.44 0.70
N TYR A 72 1.49 17.70 -0.39
CA TYR A 72 0.65 17.76 -1.59
C TYR A 72 -0.72 17.13 -1.33
N VAL A 73 -0.76 15.99 -0.62
CA VAL A 73 -2.01 15.35 -0.22
C VAL A 73 -2.78 16.24 0.77
N GLU A 74 -2.10 16.83 1.74
CA GLU A 74 -2.69 17.76 2.73
C GLU A 74 -3.24 19.02 2.06
N GLN A 75 -2.55 19.55 1.06
CA GLN A 75 -3.03 20.69 0.28
C GLN A 75 -4.26 20.35 -0.59
N MET A 76 -4.38 19.08 -1.02
CA MET A 76 -5.56 18.57 -1.75
C MET A 76 -6.71 18.15 -0.82
N ARG A 77 -6.54 18.24 0.51
CA ARG A 77 -7.62 17.88 1.45
C ARG A 77 -8.73 18.92 1.39
N THR A 78 -9.79 18.61 0.65
CA THR A 78 -11.07 19.28 0.82
C THR A 78 -11.61 18.97 2.22
N THR A 79 -11.74 19.99 3.09
CA THR A 79 -12.35 19.83 4.42
C THR A 79 -13.87 19.79 4.31
N ARG A 80 -14.53 19.27 5.36
CA ARG A 80 -16.00 19.23 5.41
C ARG A 80 -16.64 20.62 5.34
N GLU A 81 -15.96 21.65 5.84
CA GLU A 81 -16.43 23.04 5.70
C GLU A 81 -16.34 23.55 4.26
N GLN A 82 -15.33 23.11 3.49
CA GLN A 82 -15.18 23.47 2.08
C GLN A 82 -16.25 22.81 1.19
N LEU A 83 -16.84 21.68 1.59
CA LEU A 83 -18.00 21.11 0.89
C LEU A 83 -19.24 22.03 0.91
N LEU A 84 -19.36 22.93 1.91
CA LEU A 84 -20.43 23.93 1.91
C LEU A 84 -20.21 24.98 0.80
N GLY A 85 -18.94 25.29 0.49
CA GLY A 85 -18.54 26.17 -0.61
C GLY A 85 -18.67 25.52 -1.99
N PHE A 86 -18.51 24.19 -2.09
CA PHE A 86 -18.54 23.45 -3.35
C PHE A 86 -19.73 23.78 -4.25
N SER A 87 -20.95 23.89 -3.69
CA SER A 87 -22.13 24.20 -4.52
C SER A 87 -22.05 25.58 -5.16
N THR A 88 -21.51 26.55 -4.43
CA THR A 88 -21.33 27.93 -4.89
C THR A 88 -20.18 27.99 -5.90
N ASP A 89 -19.07 27.32 -5.61
CA ASP A 89 -17.88 27.33 -6.46
C ASP A 89 -18.14 26.63 -7.79
N ILE A 90 -18.74 25.44 -7.79
CA ILE A 90 -19.13 24.74 -9.03
C ILE A 90 -20.14 25.57 -9.83
N GLY A 91 -21.08 26.25 -9.16
CA GLY A 91 -22.01 27.17 -9.82
C GLY A 91 -21.31 28.39 -10.43
N PHE A 92 -20.18 28.83 -9.89
CA PHE A 92 -19.33 29.88 -10.47
C PHE A 92 -18.52 29.35 -11.66
N LEU A 93 -17.89 28.19 -11.53
CA LEU A 93 -17.14 27.55 -12.62
C LEU A 93 -18.04 27.21 -13.82
N ALA A 94 -19.27 26.77 -13.57
CA ALA A 94 -20.27 26.56 -14.61
C ALA A 94 -20.56 27.86 -15.39
N ARG A 95 -20.75 28.97 -14.67
CA ARG A 95 -20.98 30.29 -15.28
C ARG A 95 -19.80 30.78 -16.09
N GLN A 96 -18.58 30.55 -15.62
CA GLN A 96 -17.36 30.88 -16.36
C GLN A 96 -17.24 30.09 -17.67
N ALA A 97 -17.76 28.86 -17.70
CA ALA A 97 -17.83 28.02 -18.90
C ALA A 97 -19.08 28.26 -19.77
N GLY A 98 -19.87 29.30 -19.48
CA GLY A 98 -21.06 29.65 -20.26
C GLY A 98 -22.32 28.85 -19.95
N PHE A 99 -22.34 28.12 -18.83
CA PHE A 99 -23.51 27.39 -18.32
C PHE A 99 -24.13 28.06 -17.10
N SER A 100 -25.45 28.00 -16.99
CA SER A 100 -26.20 28.21 -15.75
C SER A 100 -26.58 26.85 -15.16
N GLY A 101 -26.24 26.62 -13.90
CA GLY A 101 -26.58 25.39 -13.20
C GLY A 101 -26.12 25.42 -11.76
N THR A 102 -26.83 24.72 -10.89
CA THR A 102 -26.47 24.59 -9.46
C THR A 102 -26.48 23.12 -9.09
N PRO A 103 -25.41 22.61 -8.45
CA PRO A 103 -25.38 21.21 -8.03
C PRO A 103 -26.36 20.99 -6.87
N LYS A 104 -27.07 19.87 -6.92
CA LYS A 104 -27.93 19.36 -5.87
C LYS A 104 -27.24 18.18 -5.21
N PHE A 105 -26.98 18.28 -3.92
CA PHE A 105 -26.43 17.15 -3.16
C PHE A 105 -27.51 16.11 -2.90
N LYS A 106 -27.15 14.84 -3.05
CA LYS A 106 -27.94 13.68 -2.61
C LYS A 106 -27.46 13.29 -1.20
N GLU A 107 -28.25 12.49 -0.48
CA GLU A 107 -27.90 12.05 0.87
C GLU A 107 -26.50 11.41 0.92
N THR A 108 -25.78 11.73 1.99
CA THR A 108 -24.42 11.23 2.23
C THR A 108 -24.52 9.75 2.58
N VAL A 109 -23.89 8.88 1.78
CA VAL A 109 -23.73 7.48 2.17
C VAL A 109 -22.74 7.45 3.34
N ALA A 110 -23.15 6.90 4.48
CA ALA A 110 -22.27 6.79 5.64
C ALA A 110 -21.00 6.02 5.25
N PRO A 111 -19.79 6.56 5.46
CA PRO A 111 -18.57 5.86 5.09
C PRO A 111 -18.42 4.60 5.94
N GLN A 112 -17.97 3.52 5.32
CA GLN A 112 -17.47 2.36 6.08
C GLN A 112 -16.17 2.74 6.79
N ALA A 113 -15.86 2.08 7.90
CA ALA A 113 -14.66 2.37 8.69
C ALA A 113 -13.40 2.21 7.82
N GLY A 114 -12.63 3.31 7.68
CA GLY A 114 -11.42 3.37 6.86
C GLY A 114 -11.61 3.93 5.45
N ASP A 115 -12.85 4.23 5.02
CA ASP A 115 -13.15 4.79 3.70
C ASP A 115 -13.25 6.33 3.73
N LEU A 116 -12.93 6.99 2.61
CA LEU A 116 -13.05 8.45 2.48
C LEU A 116 -14.52 8.87 2.45
N LEU A 117 -14.81 10.06 2.99
CA LEU A 117 -16.17 10.62 2.99
C LEU A 117 -16.56 11.04 1.58
N LYS A 118 -17.53 10.34 0.98
CA LYS A 118 -18.07 10.63 -0.36
C LYS A 118 -19.42 11.34 -0.23
N THR A 119 -19.56 12.49 -0.86
CA THR A 119 -20.85 13.20 -0.96
C THR A 119 -21.33 13.16 -2.39
N ASN A 120 -22.43 12.45 -2.63
CA ASN A 120 -23.02 12.32 -3.96
C ASN A 120 -23.71 13.63 -4.35
N PHE A 121 -23.62 14.00 -5.62
CA PHE A 121 -24.31 15.15 -6.18
C PHE A 121 -24.87 14.84 -7.56
N SER A 122 -25.93 15.55 -7.92
CA SER A 122 -26.37 15.71 -9.31
C SER A 122 -26.21 17.17 -9.72
N LEU A 123 -25.78 17.40 -10.96
CA LEU A 123 -25.55 18.71 -11.51
C LEU A 123 -26.24 18.80 -12.87
N THR A 124 -27.16 19.75 -13.01
CA THR A 124 -27.77 20.10 -14.29
C THR A 124 -27.22 21.44 -14.74
N LEU A 125 -26.60 21.45 -15.91
CA LEU A 125 -26.08 22.64 -16.58
C LEU A 125 -26.92 22.94 -17.80
N GLU A 126 -27.33 24.19 -17.95
CA GLU A 126 -28.06 24.68 -19.11
C GLU A 126 -27.30 25.86 -19.70
N GLY A 127 -27.10 25.88 -21.01
CA GLY A 127 -26.34 26.95 -21.66
C GLY A 127 -26.75 27.14 -23.10
N ARG A 128 -26.41 28.29 -23.67
CA ARG A 128 -26.61 28.56 -25.10
C ARG A 128 -25.48 27.87 -25.88
N SER A 129 -25.82 27.18 -26.96
CA SER A 129 -24.89 26.34 -27.74
C SER A 129 -23.62 27.07 -28.21
N GLU A 130 -23.67 28.39 -28.38
CA GLU A 130 -22.57 29.23 -28.86
C GLU A 130 -21.58 29.65 -27.75
N ALA A 131 -22.05 29.72 -26.51
CA ALA A 131 -21.27 30.22 -25.37
C ALA A 131 -20.86 29.09 -24.40
N ALA A 132 -21.60 27.99 -24.40
CA ALA A 132 -21.43 26.90 -23.46
C ALA A 132 -20.35 25.91 -23.91
N ASN A 133 -19.27 25.80 -23.14
CA ASN A 133 -18.15 24.90 -23.44
C ASN A 133 -17.93 23.89 -22.31
N LEU A 134 -18.37 22.65 -22.53
CA LEU A 134 -18.25 21.57 -21.54
C LEU A 134 -16.79 21.18 -21.28
N GLY A 135 -15.90 21.30 -22.26
CA GLY A 135 -14.47 21.05 -22.08
C GLY A 135 -13.83 22.05 -21.13
N THR A 136 -14.13 23.34 -21.29
CA THR A 136 -13.68 24.40 -20.37
C THR A 136 -14.23 24.17 -18.96
N PHE A 137 -15.48 23.72 -18.83
CA PHE A 137 -16.03 23.37 -17.52
C PHE A 137 -15.22 22.25 -16.83
N PHE A 138 -14.92 21.16 -17.52
CA PHE A 138 -14.13 20.07 -16.94
C PHE A 138 -12.71 20.49 -16.58
N GLU A 139 -12.05 21.30 -17.42
CA GLU A 139 -10.72 21.82 -17.13
C GLU A 139 -10.71 22.72 -15.88
N LEU A 140 -11.74 23.55 -15.71
CA LEU A 140 -11.91 24.40 -14.52
C LEU A 140 -12.16 23.57 -13.26
N VAL A 141 -12.97 22.51 -13.35
CA VAL A 141 -13.22 21.59 -12.23
C VAL A 141 -11.96 20.79 -11.87
N GLU A 142 -11.19 20.33 -12.85
CA GLU A 142 -9.93 19.61 -12.62
C GLU A 142 -8.87 20.46 -11.92
N LYS A 143 -8.83 21.77 -12.22
CA LYS A 143 -7.95 22.74 -11.55
C LYS A 143 -8.48 23.25 -10.21
N SER A 144 -9.68 22.84 -9.80
CA SER A 144 -10.29 23.29 -8.55
C SER A 144 -9.65 22.60 -7.34
N ALA A 145 -9.90 23.13 -6.14
CA ALA A 145 -9.45 22.54 -4.87
C ALA A 145 -10.25 21.28 -4.46
N TYR A 146 -11.15 20.80 -5.32
CA TYR A 146 -12.09 19.72 -5.03
C TYR A 146 -11.73 18.45 -5.80
N ILE A 147 -11.74 17.31 -5.10
CA ILE A 147 -11.61 16.01 -5.76
C ILE A 147 -13.01 15.54 -6.17
N VAL A 148 -13.34 15.76 -7.44
CA VAL A 148 -14.64 15.44 -8.04
C VAL A 148 -14.50 14.24 -8.96
N ARG A 149 -15.42 13.28 -8.84
CA ARG A 149 -15.58 12.20 -9.82
C ARG A 149 -16.97 12.23 -10.41
N PHE A 150 -17.05 12.30 -11.73
CA PHE A 150 -18.29 12.13 -12.47
C PHE A 150 -18.48 10.64 -12.78
N GLU A 151 -19.67 10.12 -12.48
CA GLU A 151 -20.06 8.72 -12.75
C GLU A 151 -20.93 8.61 -13.99
N SER A 152 -21.79 9.60 -14.22
CA SER A 152 -22.62 9.68 -15.42
C SER A 152 -22.66 11.09 -15.95
N ILE A 153 -22.66 11.20 -17.29
CA ILE A 153 -22.79 12.45 -18.02
C ILE A 153 -23.77 12.18 -19.15
N SER A 154 -24.86 12.92 -19.18
CA SER A 154 -25.86 12.91 -20.25
C SER A 154 -25.92 14.29 -20.87
N VAL A 155 -25.72 14.37 -22.18
CA VAL A 155 -25.76 15.63 -22.93
C VAL A 155 -26.95 15.58 -23.87
N SER A 156 -27.79 16.61 -23.80
CA SER A 156 -28.89 16.84 -24.71
C SER A 156 -28.74 18.20 -25.37
N ARG A 157 -29.04 18.28 -26.66
CA ARG A 157 -29.00 19.53 -27.43
C ARG A 157 -30.34 19.72 -28.12
N ALA A 158 -30.97 20.85 -27.88
CA ALA A 158 -32.22 21.25 -28.51
C ALA A 158 -32.02 22.62 -29.16
N ALA A 159 -31.91 22.64 -30.49
CA ALA A 159 -31.66 23.84 -31.29
C ALA A 159 -30.49 24.69 -30.76
N ALA A 160 -30.80 25.82 -30.11
CA ALA A 160 -29.84 26.78 -29.58
C ALA A 160 -29.46 26.57 -28.10
N ALA A 161 -29.99 25.54 -27.45
CA ALA A 161 -29.72 25.22 -26.04
C ALA A 161 -29.03 23.85 -25.89
N ILE A 162 -28.10 23.80 -24.95
CA ILE A 162 -27.45 22.57 -24.48
C ILE A 162 -27.87 22.39 -23.02
N SER A 163 -28.35 21.19 -22.69
CA SER A 163 -28.58 20.76 -21.33
C SER A 163 -27.73 19.54 -21.03
N VAL A 164 -26.93 19.63 -19.97
CA VAL A 164 -26.03 18.57 -19.50
C VAL A 164 -26.49 18.16 -18.11
N SER A 165 -26.77 16.88 -17.92
CA SER A 165 -27.03 16.30 -16.60
C SER A 165 -25.85 15.42 -16.21
N MET A 166 -25.34 15.61 -15.01
CA MET A 166 -24.20 14.86 -14.48
C MET A 166 -24.54 14.32 -13.10
N GLU A 167 -24.08 13.11 -12.81
CA GLU A 167 -24.06 12.58 -11.46
C GLU A 167 -22.64 12.18 -11.08
N GLY A 168 -22.31 12.34 -9.81
CA GLY A 168 -20.98 12.04 -9.32
C GLY A 168 -20.89 12.19 -7.82
N TYR A 169 -19.65 12.16 -7.33
CA TYR A 169 -19.35 12.40 -5.93
C TYR A 169 -18.14 13.31 -5.76
N VAL A 170 -18.14 14.05 -4.66
CA VAL A 170 -16.99 14.81 -4.18
C VAL A 170 -16.43 14.11 -2.94
N ILE A 171 -15.10 13.97 -2.92
CA ILE A 171 -14.37 13.35 -1.80
C ILE A 171 -14.03 14.44 -0.78
N SER A 172 -14.22 14.12 0.49
CA SER A 172 -13.76 14.94 1.62
C SER A 172 -12.98 14.10 2.61
N PHE A 173 -12.08 14.77 3.33
CA PHE A 173 -11.23 14.16 4.34
C PHE A 173 -11.71 14.60 5.73
N LYS A 174 -11.75 13.66 6.68
CA LYS A 174 -12.09 13.93 8.09
C LYS A 174 -10.95 14.61 8.82
#